data_AF-A0A931XUR9-F1
#
_entry.id   AF-A0A931XUR9-F1
#
_cell.length_a   1.000
_cell.length_b   1.000
_cell.length_c   1.000
_cell.angle_alpha   90.00
_cell.angle_beta   90.00
_cell.angle_gamma   90.00
#
_symmetry.space_group_name_H-M   'P 1'
#
loop_
_entity.id
_entity.type
_entity.pdbx_description
1 polymer ?
#
loop_
_entity_poly.entity_id
_entity_poly.type
_entity_poly.pdbx_seq_one_letter_code
_entity_poly.pdbx_strand_id
1 'polypeptide(L)'
;MRHALLLAVLAIGCGGSSDGGSATTDSGVDAAWAVDGATPDTSEPRCPDAPPSEGSACTPPELNPLICSYGDAVASWCRTVMQCRPGTTRWGDFTMDCSSASCPTEAPTSGTSCTVTGLSECAWSDGTMCTCNRKPTGDVWRCEPPPTDTRCPRVAPNTGLPCTTEGLECDYAIVPNCLDCRGVGYRTTCKSGIWRWQY
;
A
#
# COMPACT_ATOMS: atom_id res chain seq x y z
N MET A 1 -8.09 -21.59 57.18
CA MET A 1 -7.94 -23.05 57.34
C MET A 1 -7.42 -23.62 56.04
N ARG A 2 -6.23 -24.24 56.12
CA ARG A 2 -5.87 -25.55 55.55
C ARG A 2 -6.11 -25.84 54.05
N HIS A 3 -4.95 -26.08 53.39
CA HIS A 3 -4.63 -27.13 52.40
C HIS A 3 -4.93 -26.80 50.94
N ALA A 4 -4.18 -27.23 49.92
CA ALA A 4 -2.86 -27.85 49.70
C ALA A 4 -2.86 -28.13 48.17
N LEU A 5 -1.86 -27.72 47.40
CA LEU A 5 -0.73 -28.54 46.92
C LEU A 5 -1.06 -29.54 45.78
N LEU A 6 -0.06 -29.75 44.90
CA LEU A 6 0.16 -30.77 43.85
C LEU A 6 -0.15 -30.34 42.39
N LEU A 7 0.68 -30.66 41.39
CA LEU A 7 2.08 -31.09 41.28
C LEU A 7 2.47 -31.01 39.78
N ALA A 8 3.75 -30.88 39.50
CA ALA A 8 4.37 -30.78 38.18
C ALA A 8 4.44 -32.12 37.41
N VAL A 9 4.61 -32.06 36.09
CA VAL A 9 5.33 -33.08 35.29
C VAL A 9 6.20 -32.39 34.23
N LEU A 10 7.52 -32.59 34.33
CA LEU A 10 8.52 -32.36 33.30
C LEU A 10 8.44 -33.45 32.21
N ALA A 11 8.75 -33.10 30.96
CA ALA A 11 9.31 -34.04 30.00
C ALA A 11 10.52 -33.40 29.29
N ILE A 12 11.69 -33.92 29.64
CA ILE A 12 13.00 -33.68 29.02
C ILE A 12 13.09 -34.63 27.82
N GLY A 13 13.24 -34.09 26.61
CA GLY A 13 13.57 -34.86 25.41
C GLY A 13 15.05 -34.71 25.08
N CYS A 14 15.84 -35.74 25.41
CA CYS A 14 17.23 -35.90 25.00
C CYS A 14 17.28 -37.14 24.09
N GLY A 15 17.80 -36.99 22.87
CA GLY A 15 17.95 -38.09 21.92
C GLY A 15 18.92 -37.69 20.83
N GLY A 16 20.17 -38.14 20.94
CA GLY A 16 21.25 -37.83 20.00
C GLY A 16 21.38 -38.83 18.87
N SER A 17 22.36 -38.59 18.00
CA SER A 17 23.35 -39.58 17.53
C SER A 17 24.38 -38.86 16.67
N SER A 18 25.64 -38.95 17.11
CA SER A 18 26.82 -38.55 16.34
C SER A 18 27.36 -39.82 15.69
N ASP A 19 27.56 -39.82 14.37
CA ASP A 19 28.52 -40.73 13.73
C ASP A 19 29.26 -39.97 12.62
N GLY A 20 30.57 -40.03 12.70
CA GLY A 20 31.51 -39.35 11.82
C GLY A 20 31.89 -40.19 10.60
N GLY A 21 32.30 -39.50 9.54
CA GLY A 21 33.00 -40.08 8.39
C GLY A 21 33.79 -38.98 7.68
N SER A 22 35.11 -39.04 7.78
CA SER A 22 36.05 -38.10 7.16
C SER A 22 36.42 -38.50 5.73
N ALA A 23 36.67 -37.45 4.94
CA ALA A 23 37.61 -37.29 3.83
C ALA A 23 37.36 -38.03 2.50
N THR A 24 37.18 -37.25 1.43
CA THR A 24 38.20 -37.06 0.37
C THR A 24 37.92 -35.78 -0.44
N THR A 25 39.02 -35.14 -0.86
CA THR A 25 39.26 -34.10 -1.88
C THR A 25 38.29 -34.11 -3.08
N ASP A 26 37.95 -33.00 -3.73
CA ASP A 26 38.84 -32.19 -4.58
C ASP A 26 38.09 -30.95 -5.13
N SER A 27 38.89 -30.00 -5.60
CA SER A 27 38.61 -28.66 -6.13
C SER A 27 37.58 -28.60 -7.26
N GLY A 28 36.67 -27.63 -7.20
CA GLY A 28 35.77 -27.30 -8.30
C GLY A 28 35.01 -26.00 -8.05
N VAL A 29 35.35 -24.99 -8.85
CA VAL A 29 34.70 -23.68 -8.95
C VAL A 29 33.18 -23.80 -9.10
N ASP A 30 32.44 -23.03 -8.28
CA ASP A 30 31.23 -22.28 -8.61
C ASP A 30 30.61 -21.84 -7.28
N ALA A 31 31.07 -20.69 -6.76
CA ALA A 31 30.36 -19.97 -5.72
C ALA A 31 29.08 -19.39 -6.34
N ALA A 32 28.08 -20.25 -6.53
CA ALA A 32 26.71 -19.81 -6.66
C ALA A 32 26.37 -19.11 -5.35
N TRP A 33 26.20 -17.80 -5.41
CA TRP A 33 25.56 -17.05 -4.35
C TRP A 33 24.13 -17.55 -4.32
N ALA A 34 23.89 -18.61 -3.55
CA ALA A 34 22.58 -18.93 -3.05
C ALA A 34 22.18 -17.73 -2.20
N VAL A 35 21.59 -16.73 -2.85
CA VAL A 35 20.72 -15.78 -2.18
C VAL A 35 19.65 -16.69 -1.61
N ASP A 36 19.68 -16.90 -0.29
CA ASP A 36 18.60 -17.55 0.43
C ASP A 36 17.32 -16.87 -0.04
N GLY A 37 16.60 -17.56 -0.92
CA GLY A 37 15.34 -17.11 -1.46
C GLY A 37 14.38 -17.13 -0.30
N ALA A 38 14.37 -16.04 0.47
CA ALA A 38 13.39 -15.78 1.49
C ALA A 38 12.04 -15.94 0.80
N THR A 39 11.40 -17.09 1.02
CA THR A 39 10.02 -17.29 0.61
C THR A 39 9.25 -16.17 1.27
N PRO A 40 8.60 -15.28 0.49
CA PRO A 40 7.90 -14.15 1.07
C PRO A 40 6.91 -14.70 2.09
N ASP A 41 7.03 -14.23 3.33
CA ASP A 41 6.21 -14.69 4.44
C ASP A 41 4.74 -14.52 4.05
N THR A 42 4.06 -15.65 3.79
CA THR A 42 2.66 -15.66 3.35
C THR A 42 1.69 -15.41 4.51
N SER A 43 2.19 -15.12 5.71
CA SER A 43 1.36 -14.88 6.89
C SER A 43 0.62 -13.55 6.85
N GLU A 44 1.06 -12.57 6.06
CA GLU A 44 0.32 -11.32 5.95
C GLU A 44 -0.93 -11.47 5.07
N PRO A 45 -2.09 -10.99 5.55
CA PRO A 45 -3.34 -11.05 4.81
C PRO A 45 -3.25 -10.21 3.54
N ARG A 46 -3.62 -10.83 2.40
CA ARG A 46 -3.60 -10.21 1.08
C ARG A 46 -4.96 -9.71 0.66
N CYS A 47 -4.96 -8.69 -0.19
CA CYS A 47 -6.18 -8.26 -0.87
C CYS A 47 -6.66 -9.34 -1.83
N PRO A 48 -7.98 -9.60 -1.90
CA PRO A 48 -8.56 -10.39 -2.99
C PRO A 48 -8.19 -9.85 -4.37
N ASP A 49 -8.21 -10.70 -5.40
CA ASP A 49 -7.91 -10.29 -6.78
C ASP A 49 -8.96 -9.34 -7.38
N ALA A 50 -10.18 -9.33 -6.83
CA ALA A 50 -11.30 -8.51 -7.26
C ALA A 50 -11.97 -7.83 -6.05
N PRO A 51 -12.59 -6.65 -6.21
CA PRO A 51 -13.23 -5.96 -5.11
C PRO A 51 -14.33 -6.84 -4.49
N PRO A 52 -14.25 -7.18 -3.19
CA PRO A 52 -15.32 -7.89 -2.51
C PRO A 52 -16.60 -7.05 -2.48
N SER A 53 -17.75 -7.70 -2.38
CA SER A 53 -19.02 -6.98 -2.16
C SER A 53 -19.07 -6.38 -0.76
N GLU A 54 -19.66 -5.20 -0.63
CA GLU A 54 -19.93 -4.60 0.68
C GLU A 54 -20.72 -5.57 1.57
N GLY A 55 -20.34 -5.66 2.84
CA GLY A 55 -20.97 -6.55 3.81
C GLY A 55 -20.57 -8.01 3.68
N SER A 56 -19.82 -8.43 2.66
CA SER A 56 -19.29 -9.80 2.56
C SER A 56 -18.29 -10.08 3.69
N ALA A 57 -18.18 -11.35 4.09
CA ALA A 57 -17.34 -11.74 5.22
C ALA A 57 -15.86 -11.43 4.95
N CYS A 58 -15.14 -10.99 5.99
CA CYS A 58 -13.71 -10.74 5.93
C CYS A 58 -13.04 -11.16 7.25
N THR A 59 -11.76 -11.51 7.18
CA THR A 59 -10.95 -11.80 8.37
C THR A 59 -9.96 -10.66 8.55
N PRO A 60 -10.20 -9.71 9.47
CA PRO A 60 -9.30 -8.58 9.62
C PRO A 60 -7.98 -9.02 10.26
N PRO A 61 -6.87 -8.35 9.95
CA PRO A 61 -5.65 -8.46 10.74
C PRO A 61 -5.93 -8.02 12.19
N GLU A 62 -5.24 -8.62 13.16
CA GLU A 62 -5.52 -8.39 14.59
C GLU A 62 -5.36 -6.93 15.03
N LEU A 63 -4.42 -6.20 14.42
CA LEU A 63 -4.03 -4.86 14.88
C LEU A 63 -4.27 -3.74 13.86
N ASN A 64 -4.33 -4.05 12.56
CA ASN A 64 -4.43 -3.05 11.51
C ASN A 64 -5.56 -3.41 10.53
N PRO A 65 -6.30 -2.44 9.98
CA PRO A 65 -7.24 -2.74 8.91
C PRO A 65 -6.51 -3.23 7.66
N LEU A 66 -7.08 -4.25 7.01
CA LEU A 66 -6.72 -4.58 5.63
C LEU A 66 -7.45 -3.60 4.71
N ILE A 67 -6.69 -2.71 4.08
CA ILE A 67 -7.19 -1.75 3.09
C ILE A 67 -6.75 -2.26 1.72
N CYS A 68 -7.67 -2.26 0.76
CA CYS A 68 -7.43 -2.70 -0.60
C CYS A 68 -8.02 -1.68 -1.56
N SER A 69 -7.34 -1.36 -2.65
CA SER A 69 -7.88 -0.46 -3.67
C SER A 69 -7.96 -1.14 -5.04
N TYR A 70 -8.99 -0.79 -5.82
CA TYR A 70 -9.33 -1.46 -7.08
C TYR A 70 -9.73 -0.46 -8.15
N GLY A 71 -9.51 -0.83 -9.41
CA GLY A 71 -9.77 0.03 -10.57
C GLY A 71 -8.50 0.66 -11.14
N ASP A 72 -8.68 1.37 -12.25
CA ASP A 72 -7.64 1.90 -13.13
C ASP A 72 -7.63 3.43 -13.22
N ALA A 73 -8.51 4.11 -12.46
CA ALA A 73 -8.54 5.56 -12.40
C ALA A 73 -7.14 6.11 -12.03
N VAL A 74 -6.67 7.11 -12.76
CA VAL A 74 -5.36 7.75 -12.49
C VAL A 74 -5.37 8.36 -11.10
N ALA A 75 -6.43 9.11 -10.79
CA ALA A 75 -6.74 9.61 -9.47
C ALA A 75 -7.03 8.43 -8.54
N SER A 76 -6.12 8.12 -7.62
CA SER A 76 -6.28 7.04 -6.64
C SER A 76 -7.51 7.21 -5.75
N TRP A 77 -7.94 8.45 -5.49
CA TRP A 77 -9.17 8.73 -4.74
C TRP A 77 -10.44 8.32 -5.48
N CYS A 78 -10.38 8.15 -6.80
CA CYS A 78 -11.49 7.69 -7.63
C CYS A 78 -11.56 6.17 -7.77
N ARG A 79 -10.66 5.45 -7.10
CA ARG A 79 -10.65 4.00 -7.08
C ARG A 79 -11.56 3.49 -5.97
N THR A 80 -12.12 2.31 -6.17
CA THR A 80 -12.89 1.62 -5.13
C THR A 80 -11.93 1.20 -4.01
N VAL A 81 -12.21 1.63 -2.78
CA VAL A 81 -11.43 1.20 -1.61
C VAL A 81 -12.28 0.27 -0.75
N MET A 82 -11.79 -0.94 -0.52
CA MET A 82 -12.42 -1.89 0.39
C MET A 82 -11.60 -1.98 1.68
N GLN A 83 -12.28 -1.95 2.81
CA GLN A 83 -11.65 -2.02 4.12
C GLN A 83 -12.25 -3.13 4.97
N CYS A 84 -11.39 -4.00 5.49
CA CYS A 84 -11.72 -4.98 6.54
C CYS A 84 -11.08 -4.50 7.84
N ARG A 85 -11.89 -3.93 8.75
CA ARG A 85 -11.40 -3.30 9.99
C ARG A 85 -11.25 -4.31 11.12
N PRO A 86 -10.28 -4.13 12.04
CA PRO A 86 -10.23 -4.91 13.27
C PRO A 86 -11.56 -4.82 14.02
N GLY A 87 -12.04 -5.95 14.52
CA GLY A 87 -13.34 -6.02 15.21
C GLY A 87 -14.57 -6.02 14.29
N THR A 88 -14.41 -5.88 12.98
CA THR A 88 -15.48 -6.11 12.00
C THR A 88 -15.25 -7.44 11.29
N THR A 89 -16.31 -8.19 11.02
CA THR A 89 -16.24 -9.45 10.25
C THR A 89 -16.69 -9.28 8.81
N ARG A 90 -16.79 -8.03 8.33
CA ARG A 90 -17.36 -7.68 7.03
C ARG A 90 -16.58 -6.56 6.35
N TRP A 91 -16.47 -6.65 5.02
CA TRP A 91 -15.93 -5.60 4.18
C TRP A 91 -16.83 -4.36 4.20
N GLY A 92 -16.23 -3.19 4.36
CA GLY A 92 -16.84 -1.90 4.06
C GLY A 92 -16.28 -1.32 2.76
N ASP A 93 -17.13 -0.64 2.00
CA ASP A 93 -16.75 0.14 0.83
C ASP A 93 -16.50 1.60 1.24
N PHE A 94 -15.45 2.19 0.69
CA PHE A 94 -15.22 3.62 0.67
C PHE A 94 -14.91 4.02 -0.79
N THR A 95 -15.94 4.47 -1.50
CA THR A 95 -15.80 5.01 -2.84
C THR A 95 -16.15 6.50 -2.79
N MET A 96 -15.23 7.35 -3.26
CA MET A 96 -15.54 8.76 -3.49
C MET A 96 -16.19 8.93 -4.86
N ASP A 97 -17.22 9.77 -4.91
CA ASP A 97 -17.86 10.12 -6.17
C ASP A 97 -16.95 11.06 -6.99
N CYS A 98 -16.37 10.51 -8.05
CA CYS A 98 -15.52 11.25 -8.99
C CYS A 98 -16.24 11.73 -10.24
N SER A 99 -17.58 11.69 -10.26
CA SER A 99 -18.38 12.05 -11.44
C SER A 99 -18.35 13.55 -11.84
N SER A 100 -17.52 14.40 -11.23
CA SER A 100 -17.71 15.86 -11.28
C SER A 100 -16.50 16.74 -11.59
N ALA A 101 -15.36 16.22 -12.05
CA ALA A 101 -14.23 17.08 -12.40
C ALA A 101 -14.19 17.38 -13.91
N SER A 102 -14.58 18.60 -14.31
CA SER A 102 -14.31 19.16 -15.64
C SER A 102 -12.82 19.52 -15.78
N CYS A 103 -11.98 18.50 -15.74
CA CYS A 103 -10.55 18.65 -15.91
C CYS A 103 -10.20 19.02 -17.36
N PRO A 104 -9.24 19.93 -17.59
CA PRO A 104 -8.68 20.14 -18.91
C PRO A 104 -8.13 18.83 -19.51
N THR A 105 -8.20 18.69 -20.83
CA THR A 105 -7.66 17.51 -21.54
C THR A 105 -6.18 17.31 -21.27
N GLU A 106 -5.42 18.40 -21.17
CA GLU A 106 -3.98 18.39 -20.88
C GLU A 106 -3.70 19.02 -19.51
N ALA A 107 -2.64 18.54 -18.86
CA ALA A 107 -2.23 19.09 -17.58
C ALA A 107 -1.86 20.59 -17.75
N PRO A 108 -2.51 21.51 -17.03
CA PRO A 108 -2.17 22.91 -17.08
C PRO A 108 -0.79 23.15 -16.47
N THR A 109 -0.18 24.29 -16.77
CA THR A 109 1.03 24.72 -16.07
C THR A 109 0.67 25.35 -14.74
N SER A 110 1.43 25.04 -13.68
CA SER A 110 1.28 25.69 -12.37
C SER A 110 1.32 27.23 -12.50
N GLY A 111 0.40 27.90 -11.80
CA GLY A 111 0.24 29.36 -11.82
C GLY A 111 -0.70 29.89 -12.91
N THR A 112 -1.13 29.05 -13.86
CA THR A 112 -2.16 29.46 -14.83
C THR A 112 -3.53 29.60 -14.16
N SER A 113 -4.34 30.54 -14.63
CA SER A 113 -5.68 30.77 -14.08
C SER A 113 -6.57 29.55 -14.29
N CYS A 114 -7.42 29.25 -13.31
CA CYS A 114 -8.39 28.17 -13.39
C CYS A 114 -9.78 28.65 -12.99
N THR A 115 -10.80 27.91 -13.43
CA THR A 115 -12.19 28.14 -13.05
C THR A 115 -12.84 26.78 -12.98
N VAL A 116 -12.86 26.16 -11.81
CA VAL A 116 -13.53 24.87 -11.62
C VAL A 116 -14.69 25.01 -10.64
N THR A 117 -15.83 24.49 -11.07
CA THR A 117 -17.03 24.25 -10.26
C THR A 117 -17.02 22.78 -9.84
N GLY A 118 -16.78 22.50 -8.56
CA GLY A 118 -16.74 21.12 -8.04
C GLY A 118 -15.41 20.77 -7.38
N LEU A 119 -15.02 19.50 -7.45
CA LEU A 119 -13.73 19.02 -6.97
C LEU A 119 -12.61 19.76 -7.71
N SER A 120 -11.67 20.32 -6.94
CA SER A 120 -10.58 21.14 -7.47
C SER A 120 -9.44 20.32 -8.06
N GLU A 121 -9.55 18.99 -8.14
CA GLU A 121 -8.44 18.08 -8.38
C GLU A 121 -8.58 17.31 -9.68
N CYS A 122 -7.47 17.24 -10.40
CA CYS A 122 -7.36 16.58 -11.69
C CYS A 122 -6.10 15.72 -11.73
N ALA A 123 -6.19 14.58 -12.41
CA ALA A 123 -5.06 13.67 -12.61
C ALA A 123 -4.98 13.27 -14.09
N TRP A 124 -3.76 13.18 -14.61
CA TRP A 124 -3.49 12.81 -16.00
C TRP A 124 -2.68 11.52 -16.08
N SER A 125 -2.82 10.81 -17.21
CA SER A 125 -2.22 9.48 -17.43
C SER A 125 -0.70 9.41 -17.26
N ASP A 126 0.00 10.54 -17.33
CA ASP A 126 1.43 10.65 -17.09
C ASP A 126 1.81 10.65 -15.59
N GLY A 127 0.81 10.67 -14.71
CA GLY A 127 0.94 10.75 -13.25
C GLY A 127 0.93 12.18 -12.70
N THR A 128 0.79 13.19 -13.57
CA THR A 128 0.64 14.58 -13.13
C THR A 128 -0.68 14.75 -12.40
N MET A 129 -0.66 15.46 -11.27
CA MET A 129 -1.85 15.82 -10.52
C MET A 129 -1.89 17.32 -10.32
N CYS A 130 -3.05 17.93 -10.53
CA CYS A 130 -3.24 19.36 -10.34
C CYS A 130 -4.43 19.67 -9.45
N THR A 131 -4.29 20.70 -8.63
CA THR A 131 -5.38 21.30 -7.87
C THR A 131 -5.57 22.75 -8.29
N CYS A 132 -6.80 23.16 -8.60
CA CYS A 132 -7.16 24.56 -8.77
C CYS A 132 -7.36 25.19 -7.39
N ASN A 133 -6.39 26.00 -6.96
CA ASN A 133 -6.39 26.60 -5.65
C ASN A 133 -7.11 27.95 -5.68
N ARG A 134 -8.07 28.12 -4.77
CA ARG A 134 -8.69 29.42 -4.55
C ARG A 134 -7.69 30.41 -3.97
N LYS A 135 -7.61 31.61 -4.55
CA LYS A 135 -6.80 32.72 -4.04
C LYS A 135 -7.60 34.02 -4.06
N PRO A 136 -7.30 34.98 -3.16
CA PRO A 136 -7.96 36.29 -3.16
C PRO A 136 -7.85 37.05 -4.49
N THR A 137 -6.80 36.78 -5.27
CA THR A 137 -6.49 37.41 -6.55
C THR A 137 -7.04 36.66 -7.76
N GLY A 138 -7.77 35.56 -7.55
CA GLY A 138 -8.24 34.67 -8.61
C GLY A 138 -7.61 33.28 -8.53
N ASP A 139 -8.37 32.26 -8.91
CA ASP A 139 -7.99 30.87 -8.74
C ASP A 139 -6.88 30.48 -9.72
N VAL A 140 -5.91 29.71 -9.25
CA VAL A 140 -4.76 29.26 -10.05
C VAL A 140 -4.47 27.78 -9.89
N TRP A 141 -4.08 27.14 -11.00
CA TRP A 141 -3.64 25.76 -10.99
C TRP A 141 -2.35 25.62 -10.20
N ARG A 142 -2.26 24.53 -9.46
CA ARG A 142 -1.02 24.02 -8.89
C ARG A 142 -0.90 22.56 -9.27
N CYS A 143 0.13 22.23 -10.01
CA CYS A 143 0.42 20.92 -10.52
C CYS A 143 1.68 20.35 -9.90
N GLU A 144 1.62 19.09 -9.53
CA GLU A 144 2.74 18.29 -9.05
C GLU A 144 3.03 17.18 -10.08
N PRO A 145 4.30 17.03 -10.51
CA PRO A 145 4.68 15.97 -11.42
C PRO A 145 4.62 14.59 -10.73
N PRO A 146 4.66 13.50 -11.50
CA PRO A 146 4.86 12.15 -10.94
C PRO A 146 6.20 12.04 -10.18
N PRO A 147 6.38 10.99 -9.34
CA PRO A 147 7.66 10.72 -8.70
C PRO A 147 8.84 10.73 -9.68
N THR A 148 9.94 11.36 -9.28
CA THR A 148 11.16 11.42 -10.10
C THR A 148 12.02 10.16 -9.98
N ASP A 149 11.87 9.40 -8.89
CA ASP A 149 12.52 8.10 -8.74
C ASP A 149 11.90 7.09 -9.70
N THR A 150 12.69 6.60 -10.66
CA THR A 150 12.25 5.65 -11.69
C THR A 150 11.81 4.29 -11.16
N ARG A 151 12.11 3.97 -9.89
CA ARG A 151 11.61 2.75 -9.22
C ARG A 151 10.16 2.91 -8.79
N CYS A 152 9.69 4.14 -8.65
CA CYS A 152 8.30 4.45 -8.38
C CYS A 152 7.49 4.39 -9.69
N PRO A 153 6.33 3.72 -9.67
CA PRO A 153 5.34 3.92 -10.72
C PRO A 153 5.05 5.41 -10.95
N ARG A 154 4.69 5.79 -12.18
CA ARG A 154 4.29 7.18 -12.45
C ARG A 154 2.95 7.54 -11.81
N VAL A 155 2.03 6.57 -11.78
CA VAL A 155 0.72 6.68 -11.15
C VAL A 155 0.71 5.81 -9.90
N ALA A 156 0.12 6.31 -8.82
CA ALA A 156 0.06 5.57 -7.55
C ALA A 156 -0.49 4.14 -7.77
N PRO A 157 0.23 3.08 -7.35
CA PRO A 157 -0.25 1.71 -7.47
C PRO A 157 -1.42 1.47 -6.52
N ASN A 158 -2.22 0.45 -6.77
CA ASN A 158 -3.26 0.05 -5.83
C ASN A 158 -2.67 -0.56 -4.55
N THR A 159 -3.28 -0.29 -3.40
CA THR A 159 -2.93 -0.96 -2.14
C THR A 159 -3.23 -2.46 -2.27
N GLY A 160 -2.30 -3.29 -1.81
CA GLY A 160 -2.38 -4.75 -1.89
C GLY A 160 -1.78 -5.35 -3.16
N LEU A 161 -1.40 -4.53 -4.16
CA LEU A 161 -0.66 -5.03 -5.31
C LEU A 161 0.78 -5.39 -4.94
N PRO A 162 1.37 -6.40 -5.62
CA PRO A 162 2.77 -6.75 -5.42
C PRO A 162 3.73 -5.58 -5.67
N CYS A 163 4.80 -5.53 -4.90
CA CYS A 163 5.94 -4.64 -5.10
C CYS A 163 7.24 -5.40 -4.86
N THR A 164 8.34 -4.95 -5.49
CA THR A 164 9.61 -5.71 -5.51
C THR A 164 10.69 -5.14 -4.62
N THR A 165 10.58 -3.86 -4.22
CA THR A 165 11.62 -3.15 -3.47
C THR A 165 11.11 -2.80 -2.10
N GLU A 166 11.34 -3.68 -1.12
CA GLU A 166 10.94 -3.47 0.28
C GLU A 166 11.46 -2.12 0.80
N GLY A 167 10.59 -1.37 1.48
CA GLY A 167 10.89 -0.04 2.02
C GLY A 167 10.94 1.09 0.98
N LEU A 168 10.66 0.83 -0.30
CA LEU A 168 10.53 1.89 -1.30
C LEU A 168 9.33 2.78 -0.97
N GLU A 169 9.58 4.06 -0.74
CA GLU A 169 8.57 5.09 -0.55
C GLU A 169 8.45 5.95 -1.81
N CYS A 170 7.22 6.16 -2.27
CA CYS A 170 6.90 6.94 -3.45
C CYS A 170 5.88 8.01 -3.07
N ASP A 171 6.27 9.27 -3.21
CA ASP A 171 5.41 10.42 -2.92
C ASP A 171 4.67 10.84 -4.19
N TYR A 172 3.36 10.62 -4.22
CA TYR A 172 2.47 11.08 -5.28
C TYR A 172 1.75 12.33 -4.80
N ALA A 173 2.06 13.45 -5.45
CA ALA A 173 1.39 14.74 -5.30
C ALA A 173 0.99 15.04 -3.86
N ILE A 174 1.99 15.35 -3.02
CA ILE A 174 1.74 15.99 -1.74
C ILE A 174 1.21 17.38 -2.10
N VAL A 175 -0.09 17.63 -1.93
CA VAL A 175 -0.64 18.99 -2.01
C VAL A 175 -0.57 19.58 -0.61
N PRO A 176 0.53 20.27 -0.20
CA PRO A 176 0.59 20.91 1.09
C PRO A 176 -0.57 21.89 1.23
N ASN A 177 -1.24 21.79 2.38
CA ASN A 177 -2.40 22.55 2.81
C ASN A 177 -3.76 22.15 2.23
N CYS A 178 -3.90 20.95 1.66
CA CYS A 178 -5.25 20.43 1.43
C CYS A 178 -5.85 19.89 2.74
N LEU A 179 -6.40 20.79 3.55
CA LEU A 179 -7.02 20.51 4.85
C LEU A 179 -8.24 19.57 4.76
N ASP A 180 -8.86 19.47 3.59
CA ASP A 180 -9.97 18.54 3.29
C ASP A 180 -9.54 17.33 2.44
N CYS A 181 -8.26 17.23 2.05
CA CYS A 181 -7.71 16.03 1.40
C CYS A 181 -7.40 14.95 2.43
N ARG A 182 -8.43 14.49 3.14
CA ARG A 182 -8.36 13.21 3.84
C ARG A 182 -8.14 12.13 2.78
N GLY A 183 -6.87 11.84 2.51
CA GLY A 183 -6.45 10.91 1.47
C GLY A 183 -6.21 11.55 0.09
N VAL A 184 -5.57 12.71 -0.03
CA VAL A 184 -4.95 13.11 -1.31
C VAL A 184 -3.59 13.74 -1.02
N GLY A 185 -2.57 12.92 -1.22
CA GLY A 185 -1.21 13.11 -0.70
C GLY A 185 -0.68 11.72 -0.40
N TYR A 186 -0.53 10.91 -1.44
CA TYR A 186 -0.30 9.49 -1.27
C TYR A 186 1.19 9.25 -1.22
N ARG A 187 1.72 9.07 -0.01
CA ARG A 187 2.91 8.25 0.11
C ARG A 187 2.50 6.80 -0.01
N THR A 188 3.04 6.09 -1.00
CA THR A 188 2.92 4.64 -1.04
C THR A 188 4.22 4.01 -0.63
N THR A 189 4.16 2.99 0.23
CA THR A 189 5.34 2.25 0.66
C THR A 189 5.20 0.79 0.27
N CYS A 190 6.26 0.21 -0.27
CA CYS A 190 6.37 -1.23 -0.45
C CYS A 190 6.69 -1.87 0.90
N LYS A 191 5.75 -2.62 1.47
CA LYS A 191 5.92 -3.30 2.76
C LYS A 191 5.46 -4.75 2.67
N SER A 192 6.33 -5.67 3.07
CA SER A 192 6.12 -7.12 2.95
C SER A 192 5.79 -7.55 1.52
N GLY A 193 6.42 -6.92 0.53
CA GLY A 193 6.18 -7.23 -0.89
C GLY A 193 4.81 -6.79 -1.45
N ILE A 194 4.05 -5.95 -0.74
CA ILE A 194 2.85 -5.28 -1.26
C ILE A 194 2.88 -3.76 -1.08
N TRP A 195 2.24 -3.03 -2.00
CA TRP A 195 2.06 -1.59 -1.87
C TRP A 195 1.04 -1.25 -0.77
N ARG A 196 1.36 -0.26 0.05
CA ARG A 196 0.48 0.29 1.08
C ARG A 196 0.39 1.81 0.95
N TRP A 197 -0.82 2.34 0.91
CA TRP A 197 -1.03 3.79 1.01
C TRP A 197 -0.88 4.23 2.47
N GLN A 198 -0.16 5.33 2.67
CA GLN A 198 -0.12 6.05 3.93
C GLN A 198 -1.09 7.23 3.81
N TYR A 199 -2.02 7.33 4.77
CA TYR A 199 -3.03 8.39 4.86
C TYR A 199 -2.74 9.28 6.06
#